data_AF-A0A9D3W1S6-F1
#
_entry.id   AF-A0A9D3W1S6-F1
#
_cell.length_a   1.000
_cell.length_b   1.000
_cell.length_c   1.000
_cell.angle_alpha   90.00
_cell.angle_beta   90.00
_cell.angle_gamma   90.00
#
_symmetry.space_group_name_H-M   'P 1'
#
loop_
_entity.id
_entity.type
_entity.pdbx_description
1 polymer ?
#
loop_
_entity_poly.entity_id
_entity_poly.type
_entity_poly.pdbx_seq_one_letter_code
_entity_poly.pdbx_strand_id
1 'polypeptide(L)'
;MPLGMAIHNIEITLGRGGQLPKVAVRQVGNVRVNQKGLGRARSKYWLGKCPVVRGVVMNPIYHPHGGGEGRAPIGRKKPATPWGYPALGIRSRKGINIVII
;
A
#
# COMPACT_ATOMS: atom_id res chain seq x y z
N MET A 1 20.16 -19.82 -15.78
CA MET A 1 19.84 -18.54 -16.43
C MET A 1 21.07 -17.66 -16.39
N PRO A 2 21.38 -16.89 -17.45
CA PRO A 2 22.52 -15.97 -17.44
C PRO A 2 22.31 -14.88 -16.38
N LEU A 3 23.40 -14.50 -15.70
CA LEU A 3 23.38 -13.43 -14.70
C LEU A 3 22.95 -12.11 -15.39
N GLY A 4 21.94 -11.42 -14.84
CA GLY A 4 21.42 -10.16 -15.40
C GLY A 4 20.11 -10.27 -16.20
N MET A 5 19.52 -11.46 -16.33
CA MET A 5 18.20 -11.62 -16.96
C MET A 5 17.06 -11.19 -16.02
N ALA A 6 16.06 -10.48 -16.55
CA ALA A 6 14.83 -10.15 -15.81
C ALA A 6 13.90 -11.38 -15.78
N ILE A 7 13.67 -11.93 -14.58
CA ILE A 7 12.90 -13.17 -14.39
C ILE A 7 11.55 -12.82 -13.75
N HIS A 8 10.48 -13.40 -14.31
CA HIS A 8 9.11 -13.32 -13.80
C HIS A 8 8.69 -14.67 -13.22
N ASN A 9 7.71 -14.67 -12.30
CA ASN A 9 7.08 -15.89 -11.79
C ASN A 9 8.06 -16.85 -11.06
N ILE A 10 8.87 -16.30 -10.17
CA ILE A 10 9.84 -17.01 -9.31
C ILE A 10 9.12 -17.68 -8.14
N GLU A 11 9.42 -18.95 -7.91
CA GLU A 11 8.96 -19.69 -6.73
C GLU A 11 9.86 -19.40 -5.53
N ILE A 12 9.28 -18.96 -4.41
CA ILE A 12 10.01 -18.86 -3.13
C ILE A 12 10.10 -20.25 -2.47
N THR A 13 9.12 -21.11 -2.73
CA THR A 13 9.06 -22.49 -2.24
C THR A 13 8.80 -23.39 -3.42
N LEU A 14 9.68 -24.38 -3.61
CA LEU A 14 9.59 -25.37 -4.69
C LEU A 14 8.20 -26.01 -4.71
N GLY A 15 7.54 -26.01 -5.86
CA GLY A 15 6.25 -26.69 -6.06
C GLY A 15 5.01 -25.92 -5.58
N ARG A 16 5.15 -24.67 -5.10
CA ARG A 16 4.02 -23.79 -4.79
C ARG A 16 3.55 -22.93 -5.98
N GLY A 17 4.24 -23.00 -7.13
CA GLY A 17 4.03 -22.05 -8.22
C GLY A 17 4.68 -20.69 -7.94
N GLY A 18 4.79 -19.87 -8.98
CA GLY A 18 5.45 -18.57 -8.88
C GLY A 18 4.77 -17.61 -7.90
N GLN A 19 5.53 -17.10 -6.95
CA GLN A 19 5.08 -16.22 -5.87
C GLN A 19 5.57 -14.78 -6.09
N LEU A 20 6.70 -14.61 -6.76
CA LEU A 20 7.33 -13.32 -7.08
C LEU A 20 7.52 -13.18 -8.59
N PRO A 21 7.83 -11.97 -9.08
CA PRO A 21 6.88 -10.87 -9.16
C PRO A 21 5.64 -11.24 -10.02
N LYS A 22 4.46 -11.03 -9.44
CA LYS A 22 3.15 -11.16 -10.12
C LYS A 22 2.67 -9.87 -10.79
N VAL A 23 3.35 -8.75 -10.56
CA VAL A 23 2.96 -7.42 -11.07
C VAL A 23 4.13 -6.81 -11.83
N ALA A 24 3.81 -6.30 -13.02
CA ALA A 24 4.69 -5.99 -14.14
C ALA A 24 5.96 -5.20 -13.77
N VAL A 25 7.12 -5.86 -13.94
CA VAL A 25 8.40 -5.19 -14.22
C VAL A 25 9.04 -5.87 -15.43
N ARG A 26 8.42 -5.61 -16.59
CA ARG A 26 8.81 -5.88 -18.00
C ARG A 26 8.14 -7.08 -18.73
N GLN A 27 7.32 -6.71 -19.72
CA GLN A 27 6.78 -7.51 -20.81
C GLN A 27 5.74 -8.62 -20.51
N VAL A 28 5.01 -8.50 -19.41
CA VAL A 28 3.65 -9.08 -19.33
C VAL A 28 2.67 -7.95 -19.65
N GLY A 29 1.79 -8.16 -20.63
CA GLY A 29 1.03 -7.11 -21.33
C GLY A 29 0.29 -6.08 -20.44
N ASN A 30 -0.05 -4.93 -21.04
CA ASN A 30 -0.73 -3.76 -20.43
C ASN A 30 0.17 -2.81 -19.60
N VAL A 31 1.30 -2.41 -20.18
CA VAL A 31 2.28 -1.43 -19.63
C VAL A 31 1.64 -0.09 -19.21
N ARG A 32 0.51 0.29 -19.83
CA ARG A 32 -0.18 1.56 -19.57
C ARG A 32 -1.27 1.45 -18.50
N VAL A 33 -1.40 0.35 -17.77
CA VAL A 33 -2.44 0.18 -16.74
C VAL A 33 -2.39 1.28 -15.67
N ASN A 34 -1.18 1.71 -15.28
CA ASN A 34 -0.99 2.78 -14.29
C ASN A 34 -1.24 4.19 -14.86
N GLN A 35 -1.34 4.34 -16.17
CA GLN A 35 -1.66 5.62 -16.83
C GLN A 35 -3.18 5.84 -16.96
N LYS A 36 -4.00 4.82 -16.66
CA LYS A 36 -5.46 4.93 -16.74
C LYS A 36 -6.03 5.61 -15.50
N GLY A 37 -6.59 6.82 -15.67
CA GLY A 37 -7.38 7.47 -14.64
C GLY A 37 -8.77 6.85 -14.51
N LEU A 38 -9.19 6.52 -13.29
CA LEU A 38 -10.57 6.12 -13.01
C LEU A 38 -11.44 7.39 -13.00
N GLY A 39 -11.92 7.80 -14.18
CA GLY A 39 -12.62 9.08 -14.39
C GLY A 39 -13.98 9.25 -13.71
N ARG A 40 -14.46 8.25 -12.95
CA ARG A 40 -15.71 8.33 -12.17
C ARG A 40 -15.50 7.74 -10.78
N ALA A 41 -16.04 8.38 -9.75
CA ALA A 41 -15.97 7.88 -8.38
C ALA A 41 -16.49 6.44 -8.26
N ARG A 42 -17.57 6.12 -8.98
CA ARG A 42 -18.19 4.79 -8.96
C ARG A 42 -17.31 3.67 -9.55
N SER A 43 -16.37 4.02 -10.44
CA SER A 43 -15.47 3.06 -11.08
C SER A 43 -14.58 2.32 -10.05
N LYS A 44 -14.32 2.92 -8.88
CA LYS A 44 -13.61 2.27 -7.77
C LYS A 44 -14.39 1.10 -7.14
N TYR A 45 -15.72 1.15 -7.13
CA TYR A 45 -16.54 0.05 -6.61
C TYR A 45 -16.45 -1.20 -7.49
N TRP A 46 -16.29 -1.05 -8.81
CA TRP A 46 -16.07 -2.18 -9.71
C TRP A 46 -14.75 -2.90 -9.45
N LEU A 47 -13.80 -2.22 -8.81
CA LEU A 47 -12.53 -2.79 -8.35
C LEU A 47 -12.59 -3.32 -6.91
N GLY A 48 -13.78 -3.37 -6.30
CA GLY A 48 -13.98 -3.78 -4.90
C GLY A 48 -13.44 -2.80 -3.86
N LYS A 49 -13.13 -1.55 -4.24
CA LYS A 49 -12.59 -0.54 -3.32
C LYS A 49 -13.70 0.37 -2.78
N CYS A 50 -13.94 0.28 -1.48
CA CYS A 50 -14.85 1.16 -0.74
C CYS A 50 -14.25 2.56 -0.51
N PRO A 51 -15.09 3.59 -0.34
CA PRO A 51 -14.63 4.92 0.07
C PRO A 51 -14.00 4.84 1.46
N VAL A 52 -12.88 5.54 1.65
CA VAL A 52 -12.15 5.62 2.92
C VAL A 52 -12.28 7.05 3.47
N VAL A 53 -12.64 7.16 4.75
CA VAL A 53 -12.79 8.43 5.44
C VAL A 53 -11.43 8.89 5.98
N ARG A 54 -11.12 10.19 5.86
CA ARG A 54 -9.88 10.77 6.40
C ARG A 54 -9.96 10.85 7.93
N GLY A 55 -8.89 10.48 8.61
CA GLY A 55 -8.81 10.51 10.08
C GLY A 55 -9.04 11.87 10.73
N VAL A 56 -8.75 12.97 10.03
CA VAL A 56 -8.98 14.35 10.51
C VAL A 56 -10.47 14.66 10.69
N VAL A 57 -11.34 14.02 9.91
CA VAL A 57 -12.79 14.26 9.93
C VAL A 57 -13.48 13.45 11.03
N MET A 58 -12.78 12.47 11.61
CA MET A 58 -13.36 11.55 12.60
C MET A 58 -13.42 12.19 14.00
N ASN A 59 -14.17 11.58 14.92
CA ASN A 59 -14.16 11.95 16.34
C ASN A 59 -12.80 11.56 16.99
N PRO A 60 -12.31 12.27 18.04
CA PRO A 60 -11.05 11.92 18.71
C PRO A 60 -11.00 10.48 19.25
N ILE A 61 -12.16 9.89 19.56
CA ILE A 61 -12.28 8.49 20.01
C ILE A 61 -11.88 7.50 18.91
N TYR A 62 -12.16 7.83 17.63
CA TYR A 62 -11.97 6.91 16.51
C TYR A 62 -10.64 7.10 15.79
N HIS A 63 -10.06 8.30 15.83
CA HIS A 63 -8.79 8.57 15.16
C HIS A 63 -7.91 9.52 15.98
N PRO A 64 -6.59 9.27 16.05
CA PRO A 64 -5.63 10.19 16.66
C PRO A 64 -5.53 11.58 16.02
N HIS A 65 -6.23 11.83 14.91
CA HIS A 65 -6.26 13.14 14.24
C HIS A 65 -7.66 13.75 14.29
N GLY A 66 -8.61 13.06 14.91
CA GLY A 66 -10.00 13.47 14.94
C GLY A 66 -10.25 14.65 15.87
N GLY A 67 -11.32 15.38 15.59
CA GLY A 67 -11.78 16.54 16.36
C GLY A 67 -11.11 17.86 16.00
N GLY A 68 -11.30 18.84 16.89
CA GLY A 68 -10.96 20.25 16.67
C GLY A 68 -12.10 21.04 16.03
N GLU A 69 -12.02 22.36 16.14
CA GLU A 69 -12.97 23.27 15.49
C GLU A 69 -12.64 23.39 13.99
N GLY A 70 -13.63 23.12 13.14
CA GLY A 70 -13.46 23.21 11.68
C GLY A 70 -12.46 22.18 11.13
N ARG A 71 -11.48 22.64 10.35
CA ARG A 71 -10.41 21.78 9.80
C ARG A 71 -9.13 21.95 10.61
N ALA A 72 -8.90 21.02 11.52
CA ALA A 72 -7.70 21.03 12.36
C ALA A 72 -6.46 20.49 11.62
N PRO A 73 -5.26 21.04 11.90
CA PRO A 73 -4.01 20.38 11.54
C PRO A 73 -3.83 19.09 12.38
N ILE A 74 -2.88 18.24 12.00
CA ILE A 74 -2.63 16.93 12.64
C ILE A 74 -2.41 17.03 14.16
N GLY A 75 -1.90 18.16 14.67
CA GLY A 75 -1.72 18.42 16.11
C GLY A 75 -0.68 17.53 16.81
N ARG A 76 -0.03 16.62 16.08
CA ARG A 76 0.99 15.68 16.57
C ARG A 76 2.28 15.81 15.76
N LYS A 77 3.42 15.49 16.38
CA LYS A 77 4.76 15.55 15.74
C LYS A 77 4.88 14.66 14.51
N LYS A 78 4.17 13.53 14.47
CA LYS A 78 4.12 12.60 13.34
C LYS A 78 2.67 12.20 13.08
N PRO A 79 2.27 12.01 11.81
CA PRO A 79 0.96 11.45 11.50
C PRO A 79 0.88 10.02 12.01
N ALA A 80 -0.27 9.67 12.59
CA ALA A 80 -0.56 8.36 13.13
C ALA A 80 -1.60 7.62 12.29
N THR A 81 -1.52 6.30 12.36
CA THR A 81 -2.57 5.36 11.96
C THR A 81 -3.77 5.45 12.92
N PRO A 82 -4.94 4.89 12.57
CA PRO A 82 -6.08 4.85 13.48
C PRO A 82 -5.78 4.23 14.85
N TRP A 83 -4.78 3.33 14.91
CA TRP A 83 -4.35 2.64 16.13
C TRP A 83 -3.18 3.35 16.86
N GLY A 84 -2.80 4.55 16.45
CA GLY A 84 -1.78 5.35 17.16
C GLY A 84 -0.32 5.10 16.75
N TYR A 85 -0.03 4.09 15.93
CA TYR A 85 1.32 3.90 15.38
C TYR A 85 1.67 4.99 14.37
N PRO A 86 2.91 5.51 14.32
CA PRO A 86 3.29 6.50 13.32
C PRO A 86 3.23 5.94 11.89
N ALA A 87 2.57 6.68 10.99
CA ALA A 87 2.29 6.26 9.63
C ALA A 87 3.47 6.47 8.66
N LEU A 88 4.41 7.35 8.99
CA LEU A 88 5.54 7.70 8.15
C LEU A 88 6.87 7.29 8.78
N GLY A 89 7.74 6.68 7.96
CA GLY A 89 9.15 6.47 8.28
C GLY A 89 9.47 5.33 9.25
N ILE A 90 8.51 4.47 9.59
CA ILE A 90 8.74 3.32 10.47
C ILE A 90 8.81 2.03 9.65
N ARG A 91 9.89 1.26 9.87
CA ARG A 91 9.99 -0.12 9.35
C ARG A 91 9.11 -1.03 10.21
N SER A 92 8.07 -1.61 9.62
CA SER A 92 7.08 -2.46 10.31
C SER A 92 7.43 -3.95 10.34
N ARG A 93 8.52 -4.38 9.67
CA ARG A 93 8.96 -5.78 9.69
C ARG A 93 9.54 -6.14 11.06
N LYS A 94 9.03 -7.22 11.66
CA LYS A 94 9.68 -7.89 12.79
C LYS A 94 10.97 -8.54 12.29
N GLY A 95 12.07 -8.35 13.02
CA GLY A 95 13.39 -8.78 12.60
C GLY A 95 13.50 -10.30 12.55
N ILE A 96 13.41 -10.86 11.35
CA ILE A 96 14.13 -12.04 10.83
C ILE A 96 14.02 -11.88 9.30
N ASN A 97 15.11 -11.50 8.62
CA ASN A 97 15.22 -11.69 7.18
C ASN A 97 16.45 -12.56 6.96
N ILE A 98 16.24 -13.84 6.63
CA ILE A 98 17.31 -14.81 6.38
C ILE A 98 17.90 -14.65 4.97
N VAL A 99 17.24 -13.88 4.08
CA VAL A 99 17.69 -13.65 2.71
C VAL A 99 17.46 -12.20 2.31
N ILE A 100 18.48 -11.35 2.44
CA ILE A 100 18.56 -10.04 1.78
C ILE A 100 19.98 -9.89 1.26
N ILE A 101 20.21 -10.27 -0.01
CA ILE A 101 21.31 -9.84 -0.87
C ILE A 101 20.73 -9.74 -2.28
#